data_AF-A0AAV9D8G7-F1
#
_entry.id   AF-A0AAV9D8G7-F1
#
_cell.length_a   1.000
_cell.length_b   1.000
_cell.length_c   1.000
_cell.angle_alpha   90.00
_cell.angle_beta   90.00
_cell.angle_gamma   90.00
#
_symmetry.space_group_name_H-M   'P 1'
#
loop_
_entity.id
_entity.type
_entity.pdbx_description
1 polymer ?
#
loop_
_entity_poly.entity_id
_entity_poly.type
_entity_poly.pdbx_seq_one_letter_code
_entity_poly.pdbx_strand_id
1 'polypeptide(L)'
;MPFVQLRLQWRMHQTNYKEYIRVKLTVSNYNMGTNYSDWNLLIQHPVLSGFFTSYSFNSTTLQTSGDADEVALFWGFKYYNTDLLQVIEDEPGSVTTEMIIRKDANTFTLRNGWAFPRRSTSTGTSV
;
A
#
# COMPACT_ATOMS: atom_id res chain seq x y z
N MET A 1 -15.55 -10.32 1.20
CA MET A 1 -15.30 -8.94 1.66
C MET A 1 -15.70 -7.98 0.55
N PRO A 2 -16.52 -6.96 0.81
CA PRO A 2 -16.90 -5.96 -0.18
C PRO A 2 -15.74 -4.99 -0.51
N PHE A 3 -15.81 -4.37 -1.69
CA PHE A 3 -14.93 -3.26 -2.04
C PHE A 3 -15.32 -2.02 -1.24
N VAL A 4 -14.31 -1.32 -0.73
CA VAL A 4 -14.47 -0.11 0.09
C VAL A 4 -13.58 1.00 -0.44
N GLN A 5 -13.97 2.25 -0.23
CA GLN A 5 -13.20 3.40 -0.69
C GLN A 5 -12.25 3.88 0.41
N LEU A 6 -10.96 3.55 0.25
CA LEU A 6 -9.87 4.06 1.08
C LEU A 6 -8.97 4.97 0.24
N ARG A 7 -8.49 6.06 0.83
CA ARG A 7 -7.54 6.95 0.17
C ARG A 7 -6.13 6.43 0.38
N LEU A 8 -5.42 6.25 -0.72
CA LEU A 8 -4.02 5.86 -0.71
C LEU A 8 -3.10 7.07 -0.91
N GLN A 9 -2.12 7.23 -0.04
CA GLN A 9 -1.00 8.15 -0.25
C GLN A 9 0.29 7.35 -0.40
N TRP A 10 0.85 7.37 -1.61
CA TRP A 10 2.13 6.76 -1.94
C TRP A 10 3.19 7.85 -2.03
N ARG A 11 4.13 7.87 -1.08
CA ARG A 11 5.23 8.84 -1.05
C ARG A 11 6.56 8.12 -1.20
N MET A 12 7.20 8.33 -2.33
CA MET A 12 8.52 7.77 -2.60
C MET A 12 9.59 8.68 -2.02
N HIS A 13 10.40 8.13 -1.10
CA HIS A 13 11.58 8.76 -0.55
C HIS A 13 12.82 8.08 -1.15
N GLN A 14 13.42 8.77 -2.12
CA GLN A 14 14.69 8.37 -2.68
C GLN A 14 15.79 8.62 -1.63
N THR A 15 16.24 7.58 -0.95
CA THR A 15 17.43 7.67 -0.09
C THR A 15 18.69 7.61 -0.94
N ASN A 16 19.79 8.15 -0.41
CA ASN A 16 21.10 8.21 -1.06
C ASN A 16 21.77 6.82 -1.26
N TYR A 17 21.08 5.74 -0.88
CA TYR A 17 21.55 4.37 -1.06
C TYR A 17 21.27 3.92 -2.49
N LYS A 18 22.34 3.51 -3.19
CA LYS A 18 22.27 3.12 -4.61
C LYS A 18 21.36 1.94 -4.89
N GLU A 19 21.07 1.11 -3.89
CA GLU A 19 20.39 -0.19 -4.07
C GLU A 19 18.94 -0.23 -3.60
N TYR A 20 18.48 0.73 -2.81
CA TYR A 20 17.13 0.68 -2.21
C TYR A 20 16.38 1.98 -2.40
N ILE A 21 15.05 1.88 -2.46
CA ILE A 21 14.13 3.00 -2.31
C ILE A 21 13.30 2.81 -1.05
N ARG A 22 12.93 3.92 -0.42
CA ARG A 22 11.95 3.91 0.67
C ARG A 22 10.64 4.44 0.13
N VAL A 23 9.55 3.76 0.45
CA VAL A 23 8.21 4.22 0.13
C VAL A 23 7.43 4.30 1.43
N LYS A 24 6.87 5.47 1.70
CA LYS A 24 5.90 5.66 2.77
C LYS A 24 4.51 5.49 2.19
N LEU A 25 3.78 4.53 2.71
CA LEU A 25 2.42 4.19 2.31
C LEU A 25 1.46 4.54 3.43
N THR A 26 0.52 5.44 3.16
CA THR A 26 -0.54 5.78 4.11
C THR A 26 -1.90 5.42 3.51
N VAL A 27 -2.68 4.66 4.27
CA VAL A 27 -4.06 4.30 3.96
C VAL A 27 -4.95 5.07 4.91
N SER A 28 -5.97 5.73 4.38
CA SER A 28 -6.85 6.58 5.17
C SER A 28 -8.30 6.32 4.83
N ASN A 29 -9.14 6.23 5.85
CA ASN A 29 -10.59 6.13 5.70
C ASN A 29 -11.20 7.53 5.79
N TYR A 30 -11.82 7.97 4.70
CA TYR A 30 -12.50 9.27 4.60
C TYR A 30 -14.02 9.15 4.74
N ASN A 31 -14.54 7.96 5.02
CA ASN A 31 -15.98 7.80 5.26
C ASN A 31 -16.35 8.40 6.61
N MET A 32 -17.44 9.17 6.60
CA MET A 32 -18.10 9.70 7.78
C MET A 32 -19.22 8.72 8.15
N GLY A 33 -19.06 7.98 9.24
CA GLY A 33 -20.09 7.04 9.72
C GLY A 33 -19.75 5.55 9.61
N THR A 34 -18.58 5.16 9.11
CA THR A 34 -18.24 3.74 8.95
C THR A 34 -16.78 3.47 9.28
N ASN A 35 -16.56 2.61 10.27
CA ASN A 35 -15.24 2.03 10.53
C ASN A 35 -15.04 0.82 9.63
N TYR A 36 -13.79 0.56 9.24
CA TYR A 36 -13.45 -0.66 8.51
C TYR A 36 -12.48 -1.51 9.31
N SER A 37 -12.81 -2.77 9.53
CA SER A 37 -11.89 -3.78 10.05
C SER A 37 -11.41 -4.71 8.93
N ASP A 38 -10.33 -5.46 9.21
CA ASP A 38 -9.75 -6.45 8.31
C ASP A 38 -9.56 -5.91 6.89
N TRP A 39 -9.09 -4.66 6.82
CA TRP A 39 -8.87 -3.99 5.55
C TRP A 39 -7.73 -4.67 4.80
N ASN A 40 -7.92 -4.78 3.49
CA ASN A 40 -6.96 -5.34 2.56
C ASN A 40 -6.72 -4.32 1.45
N LEU A 41 -5.47 -4.16 1.06
CA LEU A 41 -5.06 -3.25 0.02
C LEU A 41 -4.21 -3.99 -1.00
N LEU A 42 -4.72 -4.10 -2.23
CA LEU A 42 -3.98 -4.61 -3.36
C LEU A 42 -3.35 -3.44 -4.12
N ILE A 43 -2.05 -3.53 -4.36
CA ILE A 43 -1.29 -2.54 -5.14
C ILE A 43 -0.60 -3.26 -6.28
N GLN A 44 -0.82 -2.79 -7.51
CA GLN A 44 -0.09 -3.21 -8.69
C GLN A 44 1.00 -2.20 -9.01
N HIS A 45 2.26 -2.64 -8.98
CA HIS A 45 3.38 -1.79 -9.31
C HIS A 45 4.59 -2.64 -9.75
N PRO A 46 5.28 -2.28 -10.85
CA PRO A 46 6.42 -3.06 -11.36
C PRO A 46 7.53 -3.29 -10.32
N VAL A 47 7.88 -2.29 -9.50
CA VAL A 47 8.86 -2.44 -8.41
C VAL A 47 8.53 -3.52 -7.36
N LEU A 48 7.25 -3.90 -7.23
CA LEU A 48 6.84 -4.94 -6.28
C LEU A 48 7.15 -6.35 -6.78
N SER A 49 7.67 -6.48 -8.01
CA SER A 49 8.18 -7.75 -8.53
C SER A 49 9.51 -8.18 -7.92
N GLY A 50 10.18 -7.25 -7.25
CA GLY A 50 11.43 -7.50 -6.55
C GLY A 50 11.21 -7.81 -5.06
N PHE A 51 12.33 -7.95 -4.36
CA PHE A 51 12.30 -8.08 -2.91
C PHE A 51 11.92 -6.74 -2.26
N PHE A 52 10.88 -6.76 -1.45
CA PHE A 52 10.51 -5.65 -0.57
C PHE A 52 10.23 -6.14 0.85
N THR A 53 10.29 -5.20 1.80
CA THR A 53 9.94 -5.45 3.19
C THR A 53 9.08 -4.29 3.69
N SER A 54 7.88 -4.62 4.20
CA SER A 54 7.00 -3.70 4.92
C SER A 54 7.18 -3.85 6.42
N TYR A 55 7.21 -2.75 7.17
CA TYR A 55 7.48 -2.80 8.62
C TYR A 55 6.22 -2.83 9.50
N SER A 56 5.17 -2.13 9.08
CA SER A 56 3.97 -1.90 9.91
C SER A 56 2.74 -2.63 9.38
N PHE A 57 2.83 -3.20 8.18
CA PHE A 57 1.79 -4.01 7.55
C PHE A 57 2.35 -5.40 7.27
N ASN A 58 1.47 -6.40 7.33
CA ASN A 58 1.72 -7.67 6.68
C ASN A 58 1.59 -7.49 5.17
N SER A 59 2.37 -8.27 4.42
CA SER A 59 2.31 -8.25 2.97
C SER A 59 2.57 -9.62 2.36
N THR A 60 1.99 -9.83 1.18
CA THR A 60 2.30 -10.99 0.34
C THR A 60 2.25 -10.58 -1.13
N THR A 61 3.09 -11.18 -1.96
CA THR A 61 3.04 -10.99 -3.42
C THR A 61 2.10 -12.00 -4.04
N LEU A 62 1.35 -11.54 -5.02
CA LEU A 62 0.42 -12.34 -5.82
C LEU A 62 0.98 -12.38 -7.24
N GLN A 63 1.30 -13.59 -7.71
CA GLN A 63 1.69 -13.79 -9.10
C GLN A 63 0.47 -13.59 -10.00
N THR A 64 0.54 -12.58 -10.87
CA THR A 64 -0.48 -12.31 -11.88
C THR A 64 -0.12 -13.09 -13.15
N SER A 65 -1.02 -13.97 -13.59
CA SER A 65 -0.83 -14.69 -14.85
C SER A 65 -1.06 -13.74 -16.02
N GLY A 66 0.03 -13.19 -16.58
CA GLY A 66 0.01 -12.46 -17.86
C GLY A 66 0.27 -10.95 -17.80
N ASP A 67 0.38 -10.35 -16.62
CA ASP A 67 0.78 -8.94 -16.47
C ASP A 67 2.28 -8.84 -16.14
N ALA A 68 2.95 -7.83 -16.69
CA ALA A 68 4.36 -7.55 -16.38
C ALA A 68 4.57 -6.97 -14.97
N ASP A 69 3.49 -6.50 -14.33
CA ASP A 69 3.56 -5.87 -13.01
C ASP A 69 3.01 -6.83 -11.94
N GLU A 70 3.83 -7.14 -10.93
CA GLU A 70 3.38 -7.90 -9.76
C GLU A 70 2.41 -7.09 -8.90
N VAL A 71 1.51 -7.82 -8.23
CA VAL A 71 0.53 -7.27 -7.30
C VAL A 71 0.94 -7.66 -5.89
N ALA A 72 1.07 -6.70 -4.98
CA ALA A 72 1.23 -6.97 -3.56
C ALA A 72 -0.09 -6.71 -2.83
N LEU A 73 -0.44 -7.63 -1.95
CA LEU A 73 -1.52 -7.49 -0.99
C LEU A 73 -0.94 -7.04 0.36
N PHE A 74 -1.53 -6.02 0.96
CA PHE A 74 -1.19 -5.49 2.28
C PHE A 74 -2.38 -5.54 3.22
N TRP A 75 -2.12 -5.84 4.49
CA TRP A 75 -3.12 -5.81 5.56
C TRP A 75 -2.49 -5.49 6.92
N GLY A 76 -3.33 -5.11 7.89
CA GLY A 76 -2.88 -4.78 9.24
C GLY A 76 -2.37 -5.99 10.04
N PHE A 77 -1.53 -5.72 11.03
CA PHE A 77 -1.31 -6.58 12.18
C PHE A 77 -2.55 -6.64 13.07
N LYS A 78 -2.84 -7.85 13.54
CA LYS A 78 -3.90 -8.08 14.52
C LYS A 78 -3.62 -7.26 15.79
N TYR A 79 -4.63 -6.55 16.28
CA TYR A 79 -4.60 -5.71 17.49
C TYR A 79 -3.76 -4.42 17.42
N TYR A 80 -3.14 -4.10 16.29
CA TYR A 80 -2.37 -2.85 16.13
C TYR A 80 -3.01 -1.89 15.12
N ASN A 81 -3.32 -2.39 13.93
CA ASN A 81 -3.87 -1.60 12.82
C ASN A 81 -4.85 -2.45 12.00
N THR A 82 -5.59 -3.32 12.69
CA THR A 82 -6.69 -4.10 12.11
C THR A 82 -7.86 -3.19 11.71
N ASP A 83 -8.07 -2.12 12.47
CA ASP A 83 -9.19 -1.20 12.29
C ASP A 83 -8.73 0.14 11.70
N LEU A 84 -9.49 0.61 10.72
CA LEU A 84 -9.39 1.91 10.07
C LEU A 84 -10.62 2.72 10.49
N LEU A 85 -10.40 3.60 11.46
CA LEU A 85 -11.45 4.45 12.01
C LEU A 85 -11.99 5.42 10.97
N GLN A 86 -13.26 5.75 11.10
CA GLN A 86 -13.92 6.81 10.34
C GLN A 86 -13.27 8.18 10.57
N VAL A 87 -13.74 9.17 9.82
CA VAL A 87 -13.38 10.58 10.08
C VAL A 87 -13.99 11.05 11.40
N ILE A 88 -13.17 11.62 12.28
CA ILE A 88 -13.58 12.27 13.54
C ILE A 88 -13.03 13.70 13.50
N GLU A 89 -13.89 14.71 13.72
CA GLU A 89 -13.47 16.12 13.77
C GLU A 89 -12.60 16.54 12.55
N ASP A 90 -13.02 16.13 11.34
CA ASP A 90 -12.32 16.35 10.07
C ASP A 90 -10.98 15.62 9.88
N GLU A 91 -10.55 14.80 10.85
CA GLU A 91 -9.36 13.96 10.73
C GLU A 91 -9.73 12.52 10.32
N PRO A 92 -9.25 12.03 9.17
CA PRO A 92 -9.49 10.65 8.75
C PRO A 92 -8.64 9.67 9.58
N GLY A 93 -9.25 8.58 10.04
CA GLY A 93 -8.49 7.45 10.57
C GLY A 93 -7.52 6.93 9.53
N SER A 94 -6.24 6.85 9.89
CA SER A 94 -5.20 6.47 8.95
C SER A 94 -4.17 5.54 9.58
N VAL A 95 -3.66 4.64 8.75
CA VAL A 95 -2.59 3.71 9.09
C VAL A 95 -1.46 3.92 8.10
N THR A 96 -0.23 3.89 8.59
CA THR A 96 0.95 4.18 7.77
C THR A 96 1.97 3.07 7.93
N THR A 97 2.64 2.72 6.83
CA THR A 97 3.82 1.87 6.86
C THR A 97 4.95 2.47 6.02
N GLU A 98 6.16 2.03 6.33
CA GLU A 98 7.32 2.22 5.47
C GLU A 98 7.68 0.90 4.80
N MET A 99 8.04 0.99 3.53
CA MET A 99 8.53 -0.12 2.73
C MET A 99 9.94 0.18 2.24
N ILE A 100 10.82 -0.80 2.37
CA ILE A 100 12.11 -0.79 1.70
C ILE A 100 12.00 -1.73 0.51
N ILE A 101 12.31 -1.20 -0.67
CA ILE A 101 12.23 -1.95 -1.92
C ILE A 101 13.60 -1.92 -2.57
N ARG A 102 14.11 -3.09 -2.95
CA ARG A 102 15.37 -3.18 -3.67
C ARG A 102 15.19 -2.69 -5.10
N LYS A 103 16.04 -1.78 -5.54
CA LYS A 103 16.11 -1.33 -6.92
C LYS A 103 16.61 -2.51 -7.75
N ASP A 104 15.77 -2.97 -8.67
CA ASP A 104 16.22 -3.83 -9.74
C ASP A 104 16.57 -2.95 -10.96
N ALA A 105 17.74 -3.18 -11.53
CA ALA A 105 18.30 -2.35 -12.60
C ALA A 105 17.47 -2.41 -13.89
N ASN A 106 16.69 -3.48 -14.09
CA ASN A 106 15.87 -3.67 -15.28
C ASN A 106 14.49 -2.98 -15.16
N THR A 107 13.96 -2.88 -13.93
CA THR A 107 12.61 -2.36 -13.68
C THR A 107 12.61 -0.95 -13.12
N PHE A 108 13.69 -0.47 -12.47
CA PHE A 108 13.76 0.85 -11.85
C PHE A 108 13.92 1.98 -12.86
N THR A 109 12.97 2.93 -12.87
CA THR A 109 13.08 4.19 -13.64
C THR A 109 12.26 5.29 -12.98
N LEU A 110 12.63 6.57 -13.14
CA LEU A 110 11.78 7.69 -12.72
C LEU A 110 10.99 8.30 -13.89
N ARG A 111 11.09 7.70 -15.07
CA ARG A 111 10.41 8.17 -16.28
C ARG A 111 8.95 7.69 -16.29
N ASN A 112 8.11 8.41 -17.02
CA ASN A 112 6.75 7.99 -17.37
C ASN A 112 5.86 7.64 -16.15
N GLY A 113 6.02 8.35 -15.04
CA GLY A 113 5.18 8.15 -13.86
C GLY A 113 5.45 6.87 -13.07
N TRP A 114 6.55 6.17 -13.33
CA TRP A 114 6.90 4.91 -12.65
C TRP A 114 6.94 5.02 -11.12
N ALA A 115 7.19 6.21 -10.56
CA ALA A 115 7.20 6.44 -9.12
C ALA A 115 5.84 6.21 -8.44
N PHE A 116 4.76 6.00 -9.19
CA PHE A 116 3.41 5.83 -8.68
C PHE A 116 2.85 4.44 -9.00
N PRO A 117 2.00 3.88 -8.11
CA PRO A 117 1.25 2.66 -8.41
C PRO A 117 0.44 2.78 -9.68
N ARG A 118 0.35 1.67 -10.43
CA ARG A 118 -0.49 1.62 -11.63
C ARG A 118 -1.96 1.44 -11.28
N ARG A 119 -2.23 0.59 -10.29
CA ARG A 119 -3.57 0.34 -9.76
C ARG A 119 -3.52 0.09 -8.26
N SER A 120 -4.61 0.45 -7.58
CA SER A 120 -4.83 0.14 -6.18
C SER A 120 -6.30 -0.23 -5.96
N THR A 121 -6.56 -1.30 -5.22
CA THR A 121 -7.91 -1.73 -4.85
C THR A 121 -7.96 -2.02 -3.36
N SER A 122 -9.01 -1.57 -2.68
CA SER A 122 -9.22 -1.80 -1.26
C SER A 122 -10.50 -2.58 -0.98
N THR A 123 -10.42 -3.51 -0.03
CA THR A 123 -11.57 -4.23 0.53
C THR A 123 -11.53 -4.14 2.06
N GLY A 124 -12.67 -4.32 2.70
CA GLY A 124 -12.76 -4.26 4.16
C GLY A 124 -14.14 -4.63 4.65
N THR A 125 -14.28 -4.86 5.95
CA THR A 125 -15.55 -5.15 6.60
C THR A 125 -16.02 -3.93 7.36
N SER A 126 -17.21 -3.42 7.05
CA SER A 126 -17.81 -2.31 7.78
C SER A 126 -18.20 -2.76 9.20
N VAL A 127 -17.85 -1.96 10.21
CA VAL A 127 -18.15 -2.22 11.63
C VAL A 127 -18.88 -1.03 12.24
#